data_AF-A0A3M0XKD1-F1
#
_entry.id   AF-A0A3M0XKD1-F1
#
_cell.length_a   1.000
_cell.length_b   1.000
_cell.length_c   1.000
_cell.angle_alpha   90.00
_cell.angle_beta   90.00
_cell.angle_gamma   90.00
#
_symmetry.space_group_name_H-M   'P 1'
#
loop_
_entity.id
_entity.type
_entity.pdbx_description
1 polymer ?
#
loop_
_entity_poly.entity_id
_entity_poly.type
_entity_poly.pdbx_seq_one_letter_code
_entity_poly.pdbx_strand_id
1 'polypeptide(L)'
;MAIVEEIIVPDVHMRCKDVYSALKGLITKDTDRVFLVGDLKNDINYSRIEELLPEGAKRLTSDLIETAKGLESIIKSEYGGSSQELIRSLQDGSAPPSVKDAFERHASILKELSDVEDGVFAKESYEDYRVHEEWLSAIRKEYGVSIYGVPGNHDTSFLSSQVESVDWLIPGQSLREEGIIGAFGCHPENGGEVNPAFNGPNLKYAPPIDDSLSLDESPVYDSFKDSDVDLIVTHSGPDIGPLRESKNGKIPAMAGLTALVKEKGPVVYEGHMHGGIVYKCPDSGAHIIRPGVNHIARVKRDGNKLLRVELYKI
;
A
#
# COMPACT_ATOMS: atom_id res chain seq x y z
N MET A 1 11.93 -24.11 -10.35
CA MET A 1 10.48 -23.91 -10.53
C MET A 1 10.11 -24.19 -11.99
N ALA A 2 8.82 -24.20 -12.34
CA ALA A 2 8.41 -24.28 -13.73
C ALA A 2 8.61 -22.92 -14.42
N ILE A 3 8.76 -22.93 -15.75
CA ILE A 3 8.70 -21.71 -16.56
C ILE A 3 7.30 -21.12 -16.44
N VAL A 4 7.21 -19.82 -16.17
CA VAL A 4 5.93 -19.10 -16.07
C VAL A 4 5.85 -17.94 -17.05
N GLU A 5 4.65 -17.64 -17.50
CA GLU A 5 4.28 -16.45 -18.28
C GLU A 5 3.32 -15.57 -17.49
N GLU A 6 3.69 -14.31 -17.32
CA GLU A 6 3.01 -13.38 -16.44
C GLU A 6 2.76 -12.06 -17.15
N ILE A 7 1.71 -11.37 -16.76
CA ILE A 7 1.38 -10.05 -17.29
C ILE A 7 1.46 -9.03 -16.15
N ILE A 8 2.20 -7.96 -16.37
CA ILE A 8 2.37 -6.85 -15.43
C ILE A 8 1.53 -5.69 -15.94
N VAL A 9 0.55 -5.30 -15.15
CA VAL A 9 -0.35 -4.17 -15.39
C VAL A 9 0.16 -2.98 -14.58
N PRO A 10 0.38 -1.81 -15.19
CA PRO A 10 0.90 -0.65 -14.50
C PRO A 10 -0.18 0.05 -13.66
N ASP A 11 0.18 1.20 -13.10
CA ASP A 11 -0.74 2.26 -12.67
C ASP A 11 -1.92 2.42 -13.64
N VAL A 12 -3.12 2.19 -13.12
CA VAL A 12 -4.35 2.18 -13.92
C VAL A 12 -5.04 3.53 -13.84
N HIS A 13 -5.07 4.15 -12.65
CA HIS A 13 -5.80 5.38 -12.37
C HIS A 13 -7.18 5.40 -13.08
N MET A 14 -7.58 6.52 -13.68
CA MET A 14 -8.85 6.67 -14.42
C MET A 14 -8.89 5.98 -15.80
N ARG A 15 -7.84 5.25 -16.20
CA ARG A 15 -7.74 4.62 -17.54
C ARG A 15 -8.18 3.16 -17.57
N CYS A 16 -8.95 2.73 -16.57
CA CYS A 16 -9.41 1.35 -16.39
C CYS A 16 -9.87 0.67 -17.68
N LYS A 17 -10.69 1.35 -18.50
CA LYS A 17 -11.19 0.78 -19.75
C LYS A 17 -10.08 0.45 -20.75
N ASP A 18 -9.14 1.36 -20.98
CA ASP A 18 -8.08 1.17 -21.98
C ASP A 18 -7.11 0.08 -21.51
N VAL A 19 -6.68 0.15 -20.24
CA VAL A 19 -5.76 -0.81 -19.65
C VAL A 19 -6.36 -2.21 -19.64
N TYR A 20 -7.59 -2.38 -19.15
CA TYR A 20 -8.21 -3.69 -19.03
C TYR A 20 -8.66 -4.27 -20.37
N SER A 21 -9.00 -3.43 -21.36
CA SER A 21 -9.24 -3.90 -22.73
C SER A 21 -7.95 -4.43 -23.37
N ALA A 22 -6.83 -3.73 -23.17
CA ALA A 22 -5.53 -4.20 -23.61
C ALA A 22 -5.14 -5.51 -22.90
N LEU A 23 -5.32 -5.59 -21.58
CA LEU A 23 -5.07 -6.80 -20.79
C LEU A 23 -5.85 -8.01 -21.33
N LYS A 24 -7.15 -7.87 -21.60
CA LYS A 24 -7.97 -8.95 -22.18
C LYS A 24 -7.39 -9.50 -23.47
N GLY A 25 -6.91 -8.62 -24.36
CA GLY A 25 -6.27 -9.02 -25.62
C GLY A 25 -4.91 -9.72 -25.44
N LEU A 26 -4.31 -9.61 -24.25
CA LEU A 26 -3.00 -10.18 -23.94
C LEU A 26 -3.08 -11.47 -23.12
N ILE A 27 -4.20 -11.80 -22.48
CA ILE A 27 -4.30 -13.05 -21.74
C ILE A 27 -4.44 -14.21 -22.73
N THR A 28 -3.61 -15.23 -22.56
CA THR A 28 -3.66 -16.46 -23.34
C THR A 28 -3.82 -17.66 -22.41
N LYS A 29 -4.01 -18.86 -22.97
CA LYS A 29 -4.06 -20.10 -22.20
C LYS A 29 -2.75 -20.43 -21.46
N ASP A 30 -1.64 -19.80 -21.88
CA ASP A 30 -0.32 -20.03 -21.31
C ASP A 30 0.01 -18.98 -20.24
N THR A 31 -0.86 -17.99 -20.03
CA THR A 31 -0.70 -16.97 -18.98
C THR A 31 -1.00 -17.57 -17.61
N ASP A 32 0.01 -17.67 -16.76
CA ASP A 32 -0.11 -18.19 -15.40
C ASP A 32 -0.72 -17.17 -14.45
N ARG A 33 -0.28 -15.91 -14.52
CA ARG A 33 -0.63 -14.86 -13.55
C ARG A 33 -0.69 -13.46 -14.16
N VAL A 34 -1.52 -12.62 -13.56
CA VAL A 34 -1.51 -11.17 -13.77
C VAL A 34 -1.08 -10.49 -12.47
N PHE A 35 -0.18 -9.51 -12.55
CA PHE A 35 0.25 -8.66 -11.43
C PHE A 35 -0.16 -7.21 -11.69
N LEU A 36 -0.96 -6.65 -10.79
CA LEU A 36 -1.25 -5.22 -10.72
C LEU A 36 -0.18 -4.56 -9.86
N VAL A 37 0.63 -3.68 -10.46
CA VAL A 37 1.73 -2.98 -9.78
C VAL A 37 1.56 -1.48 -9.87
N GLY A 38 0.44 -1.00 -9.35
CA GLY A 38 0.14 0.41 -9.47
C GLY A 38 -1.18 0.84 -8.87
N ASP A 39 -1.33 2.15 -8.79
CA ASP A 39 -2.51 2.80 -8.25
C ASP A 39 -3.74 2.47 -9.10
N LEU A 40 -4.78 1.96 -8.43
CA LEU A 40 -6.10 1.91 -9.02
C LEU A 40 -6.80 3.26 -8.87
N LYS A 41 -6.56 3.95 -7.75
CA LYS A 41 -7.14 5.26 -7.47
C LYS A 41 -6.31 6.41 -8.07
N ASN A 42 -6.98 7.54 -8.33
CA ASN A 42 -6.32 8.75 -8.83
C ASN A 42 -6.22 9.82 -7.73
N ASP A 43 -7.35 10.27 -7.17
CA ASP A 43 -7.38 11.30 -6.11
C ASP A 43 -8.69 11.24 -5.30
N ILE A 44 -8.66 11.74 -4.06
CA ILE A 44 -9.85 11.86 -3.21
C ILE A 44 -10.56 13.20 -3.44
N ASN A 45 -11.87 13.15 -3.65
CA ASN A 45 -12.69 14.34 -3.72
C ASN A 45 -13.11 14.83 -2.34
N TYR A 46 -12.30 15.72 -1.76
CA TYR A 46 -12.56 16.36 -0.47
C TYR A 46 -13.91 17.08 -0.37
N SER A 47 -14.45 17.61 -1.48
CA SER A 47 -15.77 18.28 -1.42
C SER A 47 -16.92 17.30 -1.21
N ARG A 48 -16.73 16.00 -1.51
CA ARG A 48 -17.72 14.95 -1.27
C ARG A 48 -17.67 14.41 0.16
N ILE A 49 -16.59 14.61 0.89
CA ILE A 49 -16.44 14.12 2.27
C ILE A 49 -17.55 14.70 3.16
N GLU A 50 -17.84 16.00 3.05
CA GLU A 50 -18.90 16.64 3.84
C GLU A 50 -20.30 16.08 3.53
N GLU A 51 -20.56 15.71 2.28
CA GLU A 51 -21.83 15.12 1.84
C GLU A 51 -22.02 13.69 2.38
N LEU A 52 -20.92 12.99 2.62
CA LEU A 52 -20.91 11.61 3.10
C LEU A 52 -20.95 11.49 4.62
N LEU A 53 -20.75 12.60 5.34
CA LEU A 53 -20.80 12.63 6.81
C LEU A 53 -22.19 12.23 7.32
N PRO A 54 -22.29 11.27 8.25
CA PRO A 54 -23.57 10.93 8.86
C PRO A 54 -24.10 12.08 9.73
N GLU A 55 -25.42 12.21 9.84
CA GLU A 55 -26.09 13.31 10.59
C GLU A 55 -25.60 13.44 12.05
N GLY A 56 -25.10 12.36 12.66
CA GLY A 56 -24.55 12.33 14.02
C GLY A 56 -23.09 12.81 14.17
N ALA A 57 -22.33 12.96 13.07
CA ALA A 57 -20.89 13.25 13.13
C ALA A 57 -20.59 14.58 13.83
N LYS A 58 -21.40 15.62 13.57
CA LYS A 58 -21.24 16.95 14.21
C LYS A 58 -21.42 16.90 15.72
N ARG A 59 -22.32 16.03 16.20
CA ARG A 59 -22.55 15.80 17.63
C ARG A 59 -21.35 15.10 18.26
N LEU A 60 -20.83 14.05 17.62
CA LEU A 60 -19.63 13.34 18.09
C LEU A 60 -18.41 14.27 18.21
N THR A 61 -18.21 15.20 17.25
CA THR A 61 -17.14 16.20 17.36
C THR A 61 -17.34 17.13 18.57
N SER A 62 -18.58 17.51 18.84
CA SER A 62 -18.91 18.35 20.01
C SER A 62 -18.66 17.59 21.32
N ASP A 63 -19.08 16.33 21.39
CA ASP A 63 -18.86 15.44 22.53
C ASP A 63 -17.37 15.17 22.76
N LEU A 64 -16.56 15.07 21.69
CA LEU A 64 -15.10 14.94 21.78
C LEU A 64 -14.47 16.17 22.43
N ILE A 65 -14.86 17.37 22.00
CA ILE A 65 -14.37 18.64 22.57
C ILE A 65 -14.72 18.73 24.06
N GLU A 66 -15.94 18.33 24.44
CA GLU A 66 -16.39 18.35 25.83
C GLU A 66 -15.58 17.37 26.69
N THR A 67 -15.44 16.12 26.24
CA THR A 67 -14.67 15.10 26.98
C THR A 67 -13.18 15.41 27.06
N ALA A 68 -12.59 16.00 26.01
CA ALA A 68 -11.20 16.46 26.02
C ALA A 68 -10.97 17.55 27.08
N LYS A 69 -11.88 18.53 27.19
CA LYS A 69 -11.82 19.56 28.25
C LYS A 69 -11.98 18.96 29.65
N GLY A 70 -12.86 17.98 29.79
CA GLY A 70 -13.03 17.23 31.04
C GLY A 70 -11.74 16.54 31.48
N LEU A 71 -11.10 15.80 30.57
CA LEU A 71 -9.82 15.15 30.81
C LEU A 71 -8.70 16.15 31.11
N GLU A 72 -8.62 17.25 30.37
CA GLU A 72 -7.63 18.30 30.62
C GLU A 72 -7.78 18.89 32.03
N SER A 73 -9.02 19.08 32.49
CA SER A 73 -9.29 19.52 33.85
C SER A 73 -8.82 18.50 34.88
N ILE A 74 -9.11 17.20 34.68
CA ILE A 74 -8.66 16.11 35.58
C ILE A 74 -7.14 16.06 35.64
N ILE A 75 -6.47 16.10 34.48
CA ILE A 75 -5.00 16.09 34.40
C ILE A 75 -4.42 17.26 35.21
N LYS A 76 -5.01 18.46 35.10
CA LYS A 76 -4.57 19.63 35.85
C LYS A 76 -4.82 19.53 37.36
N SER A 77 -6.01 19.07 37.78
CA SER A 77 -6.40 19.08 39.19
C SER A 77 -5.88 17.89 39.99
N GLU A 78 -5.82 16.70 39.38
CA GLU A 78 -5.51 15.44 40.08
C GLU A 78 -4.11 14.90 39.77
N TYR A 79 -3.53 15.27 38.62
CA TYR A 79 -2.22 14.78 38.15
C TYR A 79 -1.21 15.91 37.90
N GLY A 80 -1.43 17.09 38.49
CA GLY A 80 -0.49 18.22 38.43
C GLY A 80 -0.16 18.73 37.02
N GLY A 81 -1.00 18.43 36.02
CA GLY A 81 -0.76 18.75 34.62
C GLY A 81 -0.03 17.65 33.81
N SER A 82 0.27 16.50 34.41
CA SER A 82 1.04 15.43 33.78
C SER A 82 0.15 14.33 33.19
N SER A 83 0.01 14.31 31.85
CA SER A 83 -0.67 13.22 31.14
C SER A 83 0.03 11.86 31.34
N GLN A 84 1.35 11.86 31.61
CA GLN A 84 2.10 10.63 31.87
C GLN A 84 1.73 9.99 33.21
N GLU A 85 1.46 10.81 34.24
CA GLU A 85 1.01 10.30 35.54
C GLU A 85 -0.40 9.71 35.45
N LEU A 86 -1.29 10.35 34.68
CA LEU A 86 -2.60 9.79 34.36
C LEU A 86 -2.45 8.42 33.67
N ILE A 87 -1.64 8.33 32.60
CA ILE A 87 -1.44 7.07 31.86
C ILE A 87 -0.91 5.97 32.80
N ARG A 88 0.07 6.28 33.65
CA ARG A 88 0.61 5.31 34.62
C ARG A 88 -0.48 4.83 35.59
N SER A 89 -1.29 5.74 36.12
CA SER A 89 -2.39 5.38 37.05
C SER A 89 -3.49 4.54 36.41
N LEU A 90 -3.72 4.72 35.10
CA LEU A 90 -4.65 3.88 34.34
C LEU A 90 -4.05 2.47 34.14
N GLN A 91 -2.75 2.38 33.81
CA GLN A 91 -2.05 1.13 33.58
C GLN A 91 -1.89 0.27 34.84
N ASP A 92 -1.56 0.88 35.97
CA ASP A 92 -1.40 0.17 37.25
C ASP A 92 -2.73 -0.03 38.02
N GLY A 93 -3.83 0.51 37.48
CA GLY A 93 -5.17 0.38 38.03
C GLY A 93 -5.48 1.30 39.22
N SER A 94 -4.55 2.17 39.63
CA SER A 94 -4.72 3.11 40.75
C SER A 94 -5.63 4.30 40.46
N ALA A 95 -5.96 4.57 39.19
CA ALA A 95 -6.86 5.65 38.81
C ALA A 95 -8.26 5.48 39.46
N PRO A 96 -8.85 6.56 40.05
CA PRO A 96 -10.21 6.53 40.58
C PRO A 96 -11.25 6.14 39.52
N PRO A 97 -12.40 5.54 39.90
CA PRO A 97 -13.46 5.17 38.96
C PRO A 97 -13.91 6.33 38.06
N SER A 98 -14.08 7.53 38.62
CA SER A 98 -14.46 8.72 37.86
C SER A 98 -13.47 9.13 36.77
N VAL A 99 -12.17 8.90 36.99
CA VAL A 99 -11.11 9.17 36.02
C VAL A 99 -11.10 8.11 34.93
N LYS A 100 -11.29 6.83 35.30
CA LYS A 100 -11.43 5.72 34.36
C LYS A 100 -12.63 5.93 33.43
N ASP A 101 -13.80 6.22 33.99
CA ASP A 101 -15.02 6.48 33.23
C ASP A 101 -14.86 7.65 32.25
N ALA A 102 -14.19 8.73 32.68
CA ALA A 102 -13.92 9.89 31.82
C ALA A 102 -12.98 9.55 30.65
N PHE A 103 -11.91 8.78 30.93
CA PHE A 103 -10.97 8.33 29.90
C PHE A 103 -11.63 7.35 28.92
N GLU A 104 -12.37 6.37 29.43
CA GLU A 104 -13.09 5.37 28.61
C GLU A 104 -14.13 6.05 27.72
N ARG A 105 -14.87 7.03 28.24
CA ARG A 105 -15.82 7.81 27.43
C ARG A 105 -15.12 8.58 26.31
N HIS A 106 -14.00 9.23 26.61
CA HIS A 106 -13.22 9.94 25.59
C HIS A 106 -12.66 8.98 24.52
N ALA A 107 -12.11 7.84 24.94
CA ALA A 107 -11.61 6.81 24.04
C ALA A 107 -12.72 6.20 23.16
N SER A 108 -13.92 5.99 23.72
CA SER A 108 -15.10 5.53 22.95
C SER A 108 -15.48 6.52 21.86
N ILE A 109 -15.55 7.82 22.17
CA ILE A 109 -15.89 8.85 21.18
C ILE A 109 -14.81 8.95 20.09
N LEU A 110 -13.53 8.86 20.46
CA LEU A 110 -12.43 8.81 19.49
C LEU A 110 -12.56 7.62 18.54
N LYS A 111 -12.91 6.44 19.08
CA LYS A 111 -13.16 5.25 18.27
C LYS A 111 -14.35 5.43 17.33
N GLU A 112 -15.48 5.91 17.84
CA GLU A 112 -16.68 6.18 17.02
C GLU A 112 -16.40 7.19 15.90
N LEU A 113 -15.62 8.24 16.17
CA LEU A 113 -15.19 9.19 15.14
C LEU A 113 -14.28 8.54 14.10
N SER A 114 -13.38 7.64 14.51
CA SER A 114 -12.53 6.89 13.59
C SER A 114 -13.33 5.93 12.70
N ASP A 115 -14.38 5.29 13.25
CA ASP A 115 -15.30 4.43 12.50
C ASP A 115 -16.14 5.25 11.50
N VAL A 116 -16.56 6.47 11.88
CA VAL A 116 -17.23 7.40 10.96
C VAL A 116 -16.31 7.81 9.83
N GLU A 117 -15.06 8.16 10.14
CA GLU A 117 -14.04 8.51 9.16
C GLU A 117 -13.78 7.35 8.18
N ASP A 118 -13.65 6.12 8.69
CA ASP A 118 -13.57 4.90 7.87
C ASP A 118 -14.75 4.78 6.91
N GLY A 119 -15.97 4.90 7.44
CA GLY A 119 -17.18 4.78 6.65
C GLY A 119 -17.30 5.84 5.55
N VAL A 120 -16.78 7.05 5.77
CA VAL A 120 -16.77 8.12 4.78
C VAL A 120 -15.75 7.85 3.68
N PHE A 121 -14.50 7.54 4.04
CA PHE A 121 -13.46 7.27 3.04
C PHE A 121 -13.74 6.00 2.23
N ALA A 122 -14.28 4.95 2.87
CA ALA A 122 -14.68 3.74 2.17
C ALA A 122 -15.78 4.02 1.13
N LYS A 123 -16.77 4.88 1.44
CA LYS A 123 -17.81 5.29 0.49
C LYS A 123 -17.27 6.17 -0.64
N GLU A 124 -16.32 7.03 -0.32
CA GLU A 124 -15.69 7.92 -1.30
C GLU A 124 -14.88 7.10 -2.32
N SER A 125 -14.09 6.13 -1.87
CA SER A 125 -13.30 5.24 -2.73
C SER A 125 -14.12 4.18 -3.47
N TYR A 126 -15.33 3.87 -2.98
CA TYR A 126 -16.13 2.76 -3.48
C TYR A 126 -16.38 2.83 -4.98
N GLU A 127 -16.73 4.01 -5.51
CA GLU A 127 -17.10 4.10 -6.92
C GLU A 127 -15.93 3.86 -7.86
N ASP A 128 -14.73 4.33 -7.49
CA ASP A 128 -13.50 4.06 -8.24
C ASP A 128 -13.25 2.55 -8.25
N TYR A 129 -13.14 1.94 -7.07
CA TYR A 129 -12.83 0.52 -6.93
C TYR A 129 -13.90 -0.41 -7.51
N ARG A 130 -15.18 -0.05 -7.45
CA ARG A 130 -16.28 -0.81 -8.07
C ARG A 130 -16.04 -1.01 -9.56
N VAL A 131 -15.59 0.04 -10.27
CA VAL A 131 -15.30 -0.07 -11.70
C VAL A 131 -14.12 -1.02 -11.94
N HIS A 132 -13.06 -0.95 -11.14
CA HIS A 132 -11.93 -1.90 -11.29
C HIS A 132 -12.37 -3.34 -11.01
N GLU A 133 -13.13 -3.56 -9.94
CA GLU A 133 -13.64 -4.89 -9.58
C GLU A 133 -14.52 -5.49 -10.69
N GLU A 134 -15.41 -4.71 -11.30
CA GLU A 134 -16.25 -5.18 -12.41
C GLU A 134 -15.41 -5.70 -13.60
N TRP A 135 -14.35 -4.99 -13.95
CA TRP A 135 -13.46 -5.39 -15.03
C TRP A 135 -12.60 -6.60 -14.67
N LEU A 136 -11.98 -6.58 -13.49
CA LEU A 136 -11.07 -7.62 -13.02
C LEU A 136 -11.81 -8.93 -12.74
N SER A 137 -13.01 -8.86 -12.15
CA SER A 137 -13.89 -10.02 -11.96
C SER A 137 -14.30 -10.64 -13.28
N ALA A 138 -14.65 -9.82 -14.27
CA ALA A 138 -14.96 -10.30 -15.61
C ALA A 138 -13.74 -10.99 -16.26
N ILE A 139 -12.54 -10.41 -16.13
CA ILE A 139 -11.30 -11.01 -16.63
C ILE A 139 -11.03 -12.36 -15.96
N ARG A 140 -11.06 -12.41 -14.62
CA ARG A 140 -10.83 -13.65 -13.85
C ARG A 140 -11.82 -14.74 -14.25
N LYS A 141 -13.10 -14.38 -14.40
CA LYS A 141 -14.16 -15.32 -14.79
C LYS A 141 -14.04 -15.80 -16.24
N GLU A 142 -13.69 -14.92 -17.17
CA GLU A 142 -13.60 -15.20 -18.61
C GLU A 142 -12.37 -16.04 -18.95
N TYR A 143 -11.21 -15.71 -18.34
CA TYR A 143 -9.92 -16.32 -18.69
C TYR A 143 -9.39 -17.31 -17.65
N GLY A 144 -9.96 -17.36 -16.44
CA GLY A 144 -9.52 -18.30 -15.39
C GLY A 144 -8.14 -18.00 -14.81
N VAL A 145 -7.62 -16.78 -15.00
CA VAL A 145 -6.29 -16.37 -14.54
C VAL A 145 -6.31 -15.88 -13.09
N SER A 146 -5.25 -16.17 -12.33
CA SER A 146 -5.04 -15.57 -11.01
C SER A 146 -4.51 -14.14 -11.15
N ILE A 147 -5.13 -13.22 -10.42
CA ILE A 147 -4.76 -11.81 -10.41
C ILE A 147 -4.22 -11.48 -9.01
N TYR A 148 -2.96 -11.04 -8.96
CA TYR A 148 -2.30 -10.59 -7.75
C TYR A 148 -2.06 -9.08 -7.86
N GLY A 149 -1.95 -8.40 -6.72
CA GLY A 149 -1.72 -6.96 -6.71
C GLY A 149 -0.87 -6.52 -5.54
N VAL A 150 -0.14 -5.43 -5.72
CA VAL A 150 0.41 -4.64 -4.62
C VAL A 150 -0.27 -3.27 -4.63
N PRO A 151 -0.77 -2.77 -3.49
CA PRO A 151 -1.42 -1.46 -3.43
C PRO A 151 -0.46 -0.35 -3.88
N GLY A 152 -1.01 0.68 -4.53
CA GLY A 152 -0.28 1.90 -4.82
C GLY A 152 -0.31 2.90 -3.65
N ASN A 153 0.45 4.00 -3.77
CA ASN A 153 0.52 5.04 -2.75
C ASN A 153 -0.72 5.96 -2.68
N HIS A 154 -1.59 5.88 -3.69
CA HIS A 154 -2.89 6.54 -3.71
C HIS A 154 -4.04 5.61 -3.30
N ASP A 155 -3.77 4.32 -3.11
CA ASP A 155 -4.77 3.35 -2.70
C ASP A 155 -5.06 3.37 -1.19
N THR A 156 -6.33 3.18 -0.82
CA THR A 156 -6.78 3.20 0.56
C THR A 156 -6.71 1.82 1.21
N SER A 157 -6.78 1.76 2.54
CA SER A 157 -6.84 0.50 3.30
C SER A 157 -8.09 -0.33 2.98
N PHE A 158 -9.10 0.26 2.33
CA PHE A 158 -10.34 -0.42 1.95
C PHE A 158 -10.23 -1.20 0.64
N LEU A 159 -9.18 -0.98 -0.15
CA LEU A 159 -8.95 -1.60 -1.46
C LEU A 159 -9.21 -3.11 -1.46
N SER A 160 -8.60 -3.83 -0.50
CA SER A 160 -8.72 -5.29 -0.42
C SER A 160 -10.15 -5.80 -0.17
N SER A 161 -10.99 -4.98 0.47
CA SER A 161 -12.41 -5.29 0.72
C SER A 161 -13.34 -4.84 -0.41
N GLN A 162 -12.86 -4.03 -1.35
CA GLN A 162 -13.66 -3.45 -2.44
C GLN A 162 -13.27 -4.01 -3.81
N VAL A 163 -12.06 -4.54 -3.95
CA VAL A 163 -11.55 -5.22 -5.15
C VAL A 163 -11.15 -6.66 -4.78
N GLU A 164 -12.16 -7.50 -4.56
CA GLU A 164 -12.03 -8.88 -4.10
C GLU A 164 -11.50 -9.85 -5.18
N SER A 165 -11.56 -9.45 -6.46
CA SER A 165 -11.06 -10.28 -7.55
C SER A 165 -9.53 -10.38 -7.60
N VAL A 166 -8.83 -9.56 -6.81
CA VAL A 166 -7.37 -9.49 -6.73
C VAL A 166 -6.89 -10.07 -5.39
N ASP A 167 -5.93 -11.00 -5.47
CA ASP A 167 -5.20 -11.50 -4.31
C ASP A 167 -4.10 -10.49 -3.94
N TRP A 168 -4.44 -9.53 -3.09
CA TRP A 168 -3.53 -8.45 -2.65
C TRP A 168 -2.38 -9.00 -1.79
N LEU A 169 -1.15 -8.78 -2.25
CA LEU A 169 0.07 -9.23 -1.58
C LEU A 169 0.42 -8.23 -0.46
N ILE A 170 -0.10 -8.49 0.75
CA ILE A 170 0.11 -7.71 1.98
C ILE A 170 0.93 -8.53 3.02
N PRO A 171 1.25 -7.99 4.22
CA PRO A 171 1.92 -8.78 5.27
C PRO A 171 1.17 -10.09 5.56
N GLY A 172 1.82 -11.24 5.30
CA GLY A 172 1.20 -12.57 5.26
C GLY A 172 1.23 -13.27 3.89
N GLN A 173 1.78 -12.60 2.86
CA GLN A 173 2.10 -13.05 1.49
C GLN A 173 1.73 -14.51 1.12
N SER A 174 0.70 -14.64 0.30
CA SER A 174 0.19 -15.92 -0.23
C SER A 174 1.16 -16.69 -1.15
N LEU A 175 2.14 -15.99 -1.74
CA LEU A 175 3.10 -16.57 -2.69
C LEU A 175 4.51 -16.73 -2.11
N ARG A 176 4.65 -16.65 -0.77
CA ARG A 176 5.95 -16.78 -0.09
C ARG A 176 6.63 -18.11 -0.41
N GLU A 177 5.88 -19.21 -0.45
CA GLU A 177 6.40 -20.54 -0.76
C GLU A 177 6.92 -20.67 -2.21
N GLU A 178 6.50 -19.75 -3.09
CA GLU A 178 6.96 -19.66 -4.47
C GLU A 178 8.15 -18.69 -4.64
N GLY A 179 8.74 -18.20 -3.54
CA GLY A 179 9.85 -17.25 -3.58
C GLY A 179 9.45 -15.87 -4.12
N ILE A 180 8.16 -15.52 -4.03
CA ILE A 180 7.62 -14.24 -4.50
C ILE A 180 7.32 -13.33 -3.31
N ILE A 181 7.92 -12.15 -3.34
CA ILE A 181 7.72 -11.11 -2.34
C ILE A 181 6.79 -10.06 -2.94
N GLY A 182 5.66 -9.80 -2.30
CA GLY A 182 4.86 -8.60 -2.52
C GLY A 182 5.24 -7.54 -1.50
N ALA A 183 5.85 -6.46 -1.95
CA ALA A 183 6.28 -5.38 -1.08
C ALA A 183 5.55 -4.11 -1.46
N PHE A 184 4.78 -3.52 -0.54
CA PHE A 184 4.34 -2.14 -0.70
C PHE A 184 5.36 -1.25 -0.02
N GLY A 185 6.32 -0.79 -0.81
CA GLY A 185 7.16 0.32 -0.43
C GLY A 185 6.52 1.62 -0.88
N CYS A 186 6.30 2.56 0.03
CA CYS A 186 6.30 3.98 -0.31
C CYS A 186 6.97 4.69 0.85
N HIS A 187 8.25 5.04 0.68
CA HIS A 187 8.83 6.03 1.56
C HIS A 187 8.23 7.38 1.13
N PRO A 188 7.84 8.26 2.06
CA PRO A 188 7.56 9.66 1.73
C PRO A 188 8.85 10.26 1.14
N GLU A 189 9.12 10.15 -0.16
CA GLU A 189 10.43 10.57 -0.72
C GLU A 189 10.58 12.09 -0.67
N ASN A 190 9.47 12.79 -0.50
CA ASN A 190 9.43 14.10 0.10
C ASN A 190 8.25 14.11 1.06
N GLY A 191 8.26 14.96 2.09
CA GLY A 191 7.04 15.29 2.83
C GLY A 191 5.93 15.92 1.96
N GLY A 192 5.98 15.76 0.62
CA GLY A 192 5.04 15.99 -0.48
C GLY A 192 4.10 14.79 -0.77
N GLU A 193 4.61 13.56 -0.78
CA GLU A 193 3.86 12.35 -1.21
C GLU A 193 3.04 11.71 -0.09
N VAL A 194 3.29 12.12 1.15
CA VAL A 194 2.40 11.91 2.29
C VAL A 194 2.01 13.28 2.87
N ASN A 195 2.14 14.34 2.05
CA ASN A 195 1.81 15.69 2.48
C ASN A 195 0.30 15.83 2.60
N PRO A 196 -0.21 16.21 3.78
CA PRO A 196 -1.57 16.69 3.92
C PRO A 196 -2.00 17.72 2.88
N ALA A 197 -1.07 18.49 2.30
CA ALA A 197 -1.35 19.54 1.32
C ALA A 197 -1.59 19.03 -0.11
N PHE A 198 -1.04 17.88 -0.50
CA PHE A 198 -1.27 17.26 -1.81
C PHE A 198 -2.28 16.12 -1.73
N ASN A 199 -2.25 15.39 -0.62
CA ASN A 199 -2.97 14.15 -0.41
C ASN A 199 -4.05 14.25 0.66
N GLY A 200 -4.16 15.37 1.37
CA GLY A 200 -5.07 15.58 2.51
C GLY A 200 -4.60 14.92 3.81
N PRO A 201 -4.84 15.53 4.98
CA PRO A 201 -4.15 15.18 6.22
C PRO A 201 -4.39 13.79 6.82
N ASN A 202 -5.45 13.06 6.43
CA ASN A 202 -5.93 11.91 7.20
C ASN A 202 -6.39 10.75 6.30
N LEU A 203 -5.67 10.45 5.23
CA LEU A 203 -6.04 9.31 4.40
C LEU A 203 -5.62 8.00 5.07
N LYS A 204 -6.59 7.09 5.23
CA LYS A 204 -6.33 5.70 5.62
C LYS A 204 -5.81 4.95 4.40
N TYR A 205 -4.54 5.19 4.08
CA TYR A 205 -3.85 4.52 3.00
C TYR A 205 -3.70 3.03 3.26
N ALA A 206 -3.52 2.25 2.19
CA ALA A 206 -3.03 0.89 2.33
C ALA A 206 -1.74 0.93 3.16
N PRO A 207 -1.62 0.14 4.24
CA PRO A 207 -0.49 0.26 5.15
C PRO A 207 0.80 -0.09 4.40
N PRO A 208 1.81 0.81 4.38
CA PRO A 208 3.13 0.47 3.87
C PRO A 208 3.68 -0.73 4.64
N ILE A 209 4.42 -1.57 3.93
CA ILE A 209 5.33 -2.48 4.62
C ILE A 209 6.46 -1.59 5.11
N ASP A 210 6.66 -1.60 6.43
CA ASP A 210 7.80 -0.94 7.06
C ASP A 210 9.07 -1.65 6.58
N ASP A 211 9.67 -1.15 5.50
CA ASP A 211 11.02 -1.51 5.11
C ASP A 211 11.92 -0.40 5.61
N SER A 212 12.27 -0.55 6.89
CA SER A 212 12.94 0.43 7.74
C SER A 212 14.14 1.10 7.07
N LEU A 213 14.47 2.28 7.60
CA LEU A 213 15.65 3.05 7.16
C LEU A 213 16.98 2.28 7.40
N SER A 214 17.00 1.39 8.36
CA SER A 214 18.14 0.54 8.68
C SER A 214 17.86 -0.91 8.26
N LEU A 215 18.89 -1.65 7.85
CA LEU A 215 18.71 -3.02 7.38
C LEU A 215 18.35 -3.98 8.52
N ASP A 216 18.91 -3.75 9.71
CA ASP A 216 18.73 -4.55 10.92
C ASP A 216 17.36 -4.39 11.58
N GLU A 217 16.61 -3.35 11.20
CA GLU A 217 15.22 -3.17 11.61
C GLU A 217 14.23 -3.62 10.54
N SER A 218 14.69 -4.14 9.38
CA SER A 218 13.82 -4.42 8.24
C SER A 218 13.13 -5.77 8.39
N PRO A 219 11.81 -5.81 8.69
CA PRO A 219 11.06 -7.06 8.77
C PRO A 219 11.03 -7.81 7.44
N VAL A 220 11.12 -7.09 6.31
CA VAL A 220 11.18 -7.68 4.98
C VAL A 220 12.50 -8.40 4.79
N TYR A 221 13.63 -7.74 5.06
CA TYR A 221 14.93 -8.37 4.93
C TYR A 221 15.05 -9.58 5.86
N ASP A 222 14.72 -9.41 7.13
CA ASP A 222 14.83 -10.49 8.11
C ASP A 222 13.98 -11.72 7.77
N SER A 223 12.82 -11.51 7.15
CA SER A 223 11.94 -12.62 6.75
C SER A 223 12.43 -13.40 5.53
N PHE A 224 13.30 -12.80 4.71
CA PHE A 224 13.65 -13.33 3.38
C PHE A 224 15.16 -13.48 3.12
N LYS A 225 16.03 -12.97 3.99
CA LYS A 225 17.50 -13.05 3.83
C LYS A 225 18.01 -14.48 3.67
N ASP A 226 17.37 -15.45 4.34
CA ASP A 226 17.74 -16.87 4.26
C ASP A 226 16.88 -17.66 3.25
N SER A 227 15.97 -16.99 2.54
CA SER A 227 15.10 -17.61 1.53
C SER A 227 15.66 -17.42 0.12
N ASP A 228 15.21 -18.29 -0.80
CA ASP A 228 15.32 -18.03 -2.22
C ASP A 228 14.27 -16.99 -2.62
N VAL A 229 14.69 -15.98 -3.37
CA VAL A 229 13.83 -14.89 -3.84
C VAL A 229 13.92 -14.84 -5.35
N ASP A 230 12.82 -15.17 -6.01
CA ASP A 230 12.74 -15.23 -7.46
C ASP A 230 12.14 -13.97 -8.06
N LEU A 231 11.12 -13.43 -7.41
CA LEU A 231 10.37 -12.27 -7.88
C LEU A 231 10.05 -11.34 -6.71
N ILE A 232 10.27 -10.05 -6.92
CA ILE A 232 9.75 -8.98 -6.07
C ILE A 232 8.72 -8.20 -6.87
N VAL A 233 7.54 -8.02 -6.32
CA VAL A 233 6.46 -7.22 -6.87
C VAL A 233 6.27 -6.03 -5.94
N THR A 234 6.36 -4.81 -6.46
CA THR A 234 6.27 -3.60 -5.62
C THR A 234 5.74 -2.39 -6.38
N HIS A 235 5.04 -1.51 -5.66
CA HIS A 235 4.68 -0.20 -6.20
C HIS A 235 5.90 0.71 -6.28
N SER A 236 6.51 1.08 -5.15
CA SER A 236 7.79 1.78 -5.15
C SER A 236 8.95 0.79 -5.04
N GLY A 237 9.76 0.74 -6.09
CA GLY A 237 10.90 -0.17 -6.19
C GLY A 237 12.03 0.07 -5.19
N PRO A 238 12.98 -0.89 -5.12
CA PRO A 238 14.26 -0.71 -4.44
C PRO A 238 15.05 0.47 -5.01
N ASP A 239 15.88 1.09 -4.17
CA ASP A 239 16.76 2.19 -4.58
C ASP A 239 18.02 1.65 -5.29
N ILE A 240 17.84 1.24 -6.54
CA ILE A 240 18.88 0.73 -7.42
C ILE A 240 18.73 1.28 -8.84
N GLY A 241 19.86 1.39 -9.55
CA GLY A 241 19.89 1.78 -10.94
C GLY A 241 20.00 3.29 -11.21
N PRO A 242 20.04 3.68 -12.50
CA PRO A 242 20.54 4.99 -12.94
C PRO A 242 19.61 6.18 -12.65
N LEU A 243 18.42 5.94 -12.09
CA LEU A 243 17.38 6.96 -11.90
C LEU A 243 17.15 7.36 -10.43
N ARG A 244 17.80 6.69 -9.47
CA ARG A 244 17.55 6.92 -8.04
C ARG A 244 18.79 7.26 -7.21
N GLU A 245 19.94 7.58 -7.83
CA GLU A 245 21.06 8.15 -7.07
C GLU A 245 20.61 9.40 -6.29
N SER A 246 20.44 9.23 -4.98
CA SER A 246 19.94 10.27 -4.11
C SER A 246 20.90 11.46 -4.18
N LYS A 247 20.42 12.57 -4.77
CA LYS A 247 21.24 13.78 -4.96
C LYS A 247 21.76 14.39 -3.64
N ASN A 248 21.34 13.87 -2.49
CA ASN A 248 21.55 14.47 -1.17
C ASN A 248 22.07 13.51 -0.09
N GLY A 249 22.55 12.30 -0.42
CA GLY A 249 23.14 11.39 0.58
C GLY A 249 22.17 10.99 1.71
N LYS A 250 20.86 11.06 1.45
CA LYS A 250 19.85 10.54 2.36
C LYS A 250 19.80 9.01 2.21
N ILE A 251 19.62 8.34 3.35
CA ILE A 251 19.49 6.89 3.47
C ILE A 251 18.46 6.40 2.44
N PRO A 252 18.77 5.38 1.63
CA PRO A 252 17.87 4.87 0.61
C PRO A 252 16.55 4.44 1.25
N ALA A 253 15.44 4.87 0.66
CA ALA A 253 14.14 4.26 0.90
C ALA A 253 14.24 2.76 0.60
N MET A 254 13.56 1.92 1.38
CA MET A 254 13.50 0.47 1.16
C MET A 254 14.86 -0.23 1.32
N ALA A 255 15.52 -0.06 2.47
CA ALA A 255 16.85 -0.62 2.71
C ALA A 255 16.88 -2.15 2.61
N GLY A 256 15.86 -2.83 3.14
CA GLY A 256 15.76 -4.28 3.10
C GLY A 256 15.49 -4.84 1.72
N LEU A 257 14.55 -4.29 0.95
CA LEU A 257 14.31 -4.68 -0.44
C LEU A 257 15.56 -4.43 -1.29
N THR A 258 16.23 -3.30 -1.10
CA THR A 258 17.46 -2.98 -1.82
C THR A 258 18.55 -4.01 -1.52
N ALA A 259 18.71 -4.43 -0.26
CA ALA A 259 19.66 -5.48 0.12
C ALA A 259 19.29 -6.83 -0.50
N LEU A 260 18.02 -7.25 -0.41
CA LEU A 260 17.55 -8.49 -1.04
C LEU A 260 17.82 -8.48 -2.55
N VAL A 261 17.56 -7.38 -3.24
CA VAL A 261 17.81 -7.32 -4.68
C VAL A 261 19.30 -7.40 -5.01
N LYS A 262 20.15 -6.75 -4.22
CA LYS A 262 21.61 -6.82 -4.37
C LYS A 262 22.17 -8.21 -4.13
N GLU A 263 21.69 -8.90 -3.10
CA GLU A 263 22.21 -10.19 -2.67
C GLU A 263 21.66 -11.36 -3.49
N LYS A 264 20.39 -11.29 -3.91
CA LYS A 264 19.67 -12.43 -4.51
C LYS A 264 19.50 -12.32 -6.03
N GLY A 265 19.64 -11.12 -6.60
CA GLY A 265 19.46 -10.88 -8.03
C GLY A 265 18.10 -11.29 -8.63
N PRO A 266 16.95 -11.03 -7.96
CA PRO A 266 15.63 -11.44 -8.42
C PRO A 266 15.18 -10.68 -9.68
N VAL A 267 14.05 -11.09 -10.25
CA VAL A 267 13.27 -10.20 -11.13
C VAL A 267 12.46 -9.25 -10.24
N VAL A 268 12.28 -8.00 -10.66
CA VAL A 268 11.47 -7.01 -9.96
C VAL A 268 10.42 -6.43 -10.88
N TYR A 269 9.16 -6.51 -10.48
CA TYR A 269 8.03 -5.81 -11.11
C TYR A 269 7.75 -4.55 -10.30
N GLU A 270 7.85 -3.39 -10.95
CA GLU A 270 7.80 -2.09 -10.28
C GLU A 270 6.70 -1.18 -10.89
N GLY A 271 5.98 -0.47 -10.02
CA GLY A 271 5.07 0.64 -10.34
C GLY A 271 5.69 2.03 -10.15
N HIS A 272 4.85 2.98 -9.70
CA HIS A 272 5.15 4.34 -9.22
C HIS A 272 5.80 5.31 -10.23
N MET A 273 6.87 4.88 -10.92
CA MET A 273 7.61 5.73 -11.85
C MET A 273 7.02 5.61 -13.27
N HIS A 274 6.26 6.63 -13.68
CA HIS A 274 5.45 6.64 -14.91
C HIS A 274 6.25 6.53 -16.23
N GLY A 275 7.57 6.74 -16.22
CA GLY A 275 8.41 6.82 -17.42
C GLY A 275 8.63 5.51 -18.18
N GLY A 276 8.35 4.34 -17.56
CA GLY A 276 8.57 3.01 -18.14
C GLY A 276 10.05 2.68 -18.39
N ILE A 277 10.56 1.59 -17.81
CA ILE A 277 11.92 1.12 -18.06
C ILE A 277 12.02 -0.39 -17.88
N VAL A 278 12.82 -1.03 -18.73
CA VAL A 278 13.29 -2.40 -18.51
C VAL A 278 14.80 -2.36 -18.51
N TYR A 279 15.43 -2.76 -17.41
CA TYR A 279 16.88 -2.76 -17.31
C TYR A 279 17.40 -3.90 -16.42
N LYS A 280 18.66 -4.25 -16.62
CA LYS A 280 19.38 -5.17 -15.76
C LYS A 280 20.32 -4.37 -14.86
N CYS A 281 20.19 -4.53 -13.54
CA CYS A 281 21.09 -3.90 -12.59
C CYS A 281 22.49 -4.50 -12.77
N PRO A 282 23.53 -3.69 -13.04
CA PRO A 282 24.86 -4.20 -13.30
C PRO A 282 25.49 -4.85 -12.07
N ASP A 283 25.21 -4.33 -10.87
CA ASP A 283 25.84 -4.79 -9.63
C ASP A 283 25.20 -6.07 -9.08
N SER A 284 23.88 -6.20 -9.20
CA SER A 284 23.15 -7.35 -8.64
C SER A 284 22.74 -8.39 -9.68
N GLY A 285 22.80 -8.05 -10.97
CA GLY A 285 22.27 -8.89 -12.04
C GLY A 285 20.73 -8.99 -12.09
N ALA A 286 20.02 -8.34 -11.16
CA ALA A 286 18.57 -8.30 -11.11
C ALA A 286 17.98 -7.66 -12.36
N HIS A 287 16.80 -8.12 -12.79
CA HIS A 287 16.07 -7.50 -13.89
C HIS A 287 14.90 -6.70 -13.34
N ILE A 288 14.85 -5.41 -13.65
CA ILE A 288 13.78 -4.52 -13.23
C ILE A 288 12.87 -4.26 -14.42
N ILE A 289 11.58 -4.54 -14.25
CA ILE A 289 10.56 -4.41 -15.27
C ILE A 289 9.51 -3.45 -14.74
N ARG A 290 9.50 -2.26 -15.34
CA ARG A 290 8.58 -1.19 -15.00
C ARG A 290 7.83 -0.77 -16.26
N PRO A 291 6.57 -1.18 -16.44
CA PRO A 291 5.80 -0.79 -17.62
C PRO A 291 5.53 0.73 -17.71
N GLY A 292 5.46 1.43 -16.56
CA GLY A 292 4.98 2.81 -16.48
C GLY A 292 3.52 2.94 -16.91
N VAL A 293 2.94 4.14 -16.97
CA VAL A 293 1.48 4.34 -17.18
C VAL A 293 0.97 4.03 -18.60
N ASN A 294 1.85 3.71 -19.54
CA ASN A 294 1.54 3.62 -20.97
C ASN A 294 1.74 2.25 -21.59
N HIS A 295 2.20 1.25 -20.81
CA HIS A 295 2.45 -0.08 -21.35
C HIS A 295 1.93 -1.17 -20.41
N ILE A 296 1.62 -2.33 -20.96
CA ILE A 296 1.50 -3.60 -20.22
C ILE A 296 2.71 -4.44 -20.61
N ALA A 297 3.34 -5.11 -19.64
CA ALA A 297 4.45 -6.01 -19.92
C ALA A 297 3.99 -7.47 -19.86
N ARG A 298 4.30 -8.28 -20.88
CA ARG A 298 4.24 -9.74 -20.79
C ARG A 298 5.64 -10.28 -20.55
N VAL A 299 5.80 -11.09 -19.52
CA VAL A 299 7.09 -11.56 -19.02
C VAL A 299 7.11 -13.07 -18.98
N LYS A 300 8.19 -13.68 -19.49
CA LYS A 300 8.45 -15.11 -19.36
C LYS A 300 9.70 -15.32 -18.53
N ARG A 301 9.60 -16.13 -17.47
CA ARG A 301 10.69 -16.37 -16.51
C ARG A 301 10.81 -17.83 -16.08
N ASP A 302 11.98 -18.17 -15.56
CA ASP A 302 12.31 -19.45 -14.93
C ASP A 302 13.00 -19.15 -13.59
N GLY A 303 12.24 -19.17 -12.49
CA GLY A 303 12.68 -18.60 -11.21
C GLY A 303 13.02 -17.10 -11.34
N ASN A 304 14.20 -16.70 -10.83
CA ASN A 304 14.78 -15.36 -11.00
C ASN A 304 15.33 -15.05 -12.41
N LYS A 305 15.31 -16.02 -13.34
CA LYS A 305 15.87 -15.82 -14.68
C LYS A 305 14.81 -15.27 -15.63
N LEU A 306 15.05 -14.05 -16.11
CA LEU A 306 14.26 -13.45 -17.18
C LEU A 306 14.58 -14.09 -18.53
N LEU A 307 13.57 -14.61 -19.22
CA LEU A 307 13.71 -15.23 -20.56
C LEU A 307 13.24 -14.29 -21.67
N ARG A 308 12.15 -13.54 -21.43
CA ARG A 308 11.57 -12.61 -22.41
C ARG A 308 10.75 -11.53 -21.71
N VAL A 309 10.77 -10.33 -22.28
CA VAL A 309 9.83 -9.24 -21.96
C VAL A 309 9.27 -8.68 -23.25
N GLU A 310 7.96 -8.50 -23.30
CA GLU A 310 7.24 -7.84 -24.39
C GLU A 310 6.47 -6.66 -23.81
N LEU A 311 6.70 -5.47 -24.34
CA LEU A 311 5.98 -4.26 -23.91
C LEU A 311 4.90 -3.93 -24.94
N TYR A 312 3.66 -3.83 -24.48
CA TYR A 312 2.50 -3.49 -25.29
C TYR A 312 2.01 -2.12 -24.91
N LYS A 313 1.95 -1.20 -25.86
CA LYS A 313 1.42 0.14 -25.63
C LYS A 313 -0.10 0.09 -25.41
N ILE A 314 -0.56 0.81 -24.39
CA ILE A 314 -1.97 1.05 -24.07
C ILE A 314 -2.50 2.22 -24.89
#